data_AF-A0A9J9HAA1-F1
#
_entry.id   AF-A0A9J9HAA1-F1
#
_cell.length_a   1.000
_cell.length_b   1.000
_cell.length_c   1.000
_cell.angle_alpha   90.00
_cell.angle_beta   90.00
_cell.angle_gamma   90.00
#
_symmetry.space_group_name_H-M   'P 1'
#
loop_
_entity.id
_entity.type
_entity.pdbx_description
1 polymer ?
#
loop_
_entity_poly.entity_id
_entity_poly.type
_entity_poly.pdbx_seq_one_letter_code
_entity_poly.pdbx_strand_id
1 'polypeptide(L)'
;MVNRDPLLICSDADEPEPERILDQMDISENSRDGTLVISAAGRIDSTTAGELEAVLPARVRDHGAVVVDLSGVPYVSSAGLRVLLIGAKGAKAAGHRLVITGVAPAVREVFDISGFSKIFAIEADVDAAIASLG
;
A
#
# COMPACT_ATOMS: atom_id res chain seq x y z
N MET A 1 -56.09 -14.84 -19.97
CA MET A 1 -55.48 -13.61 -19.43
C MET A 1 -54.20 -14.03 -18.73
N VAL A 2 -53.05 -13.74 -19.35
CA VAL A 2 -51.65 -13.74 -18.82
C VAL A 2 -51.19 -14.96 -17.98
N ASN A 3 -50.08 -15.65 -18.24
CA ASN A 3 -49.20 -15.89 -19.39
C ASN A 3 -48.24 -16.97 -18.87
N ARG A 4 -48.13 -18.09 -19.58
CA ARG A 4 -46.97 -18.99 -19.75
C ARG A 4 -45.88 -18.99 -18.66
N ASP A 5 -45.82 -20.06 -17.87
CA ASP A 5 -44.56 -20.80 -17.70
C ASP A 5 -44.24 -21.45 -19.06
N PRO A 6 -43.07 -21.19 -19.67
CA PRO A 6 -41.95 -22.12 -19.45
C PRO A 6 -40.51 -21.53 -19.66
N LEU A 7 -39.55 -22.02 -18.86
CA LEU A 7 -38.12 -22.24 -19.17
C LEU A 7 -37.34 -21.19 -20.02
N LEU A 8 -36.44 -20.43 -19.36
CA LEU A 8 -35.14 -19.92 -19.88
C LEU A 8 -34.14 -20.05 -18.70
N ILE A 9 -33.34 -21.11 -18.59
CA ILE A 9 -31.96 -21.32 -19.09
C ILE A 9 -30.93 -20.30 -18.54
N CYS A 10 -29.80 -20.86 -18.07
CA CYS A 10 -28.54 -20.26 -17.54
C CYS A 10 -28.65 -19.86 -16.05
N SER A 11 -28.02 -20.49 -15.05
CA SER A 11 -26.58 -20.78 -14.92
C SER A 11 -25.74 -19.62 -15.43
N ASP A 12 -25.86 -18.45 -14.82
CA ASP A 12 -24.88 -17.35 -14.90
C ASP A 12 -25.23 -16.33 -13.80
N ALA A 13 -24.51 -16.36 -12.68
CA ALA A 13 -24.20 -15.20 -11.83
C ALA A 13 -23.28 -15.61 -10.65
N ASP A 14 -22.30 -16.48 -10.93
CA ASP A 14 -21.01 -16.41 -10.22
C ASP A 14 -20.14 -15.46 -11.09
N GLU A 15 -20.67 -14.27 -11.37
CA GLU A 15 -19.87 -13.21 -11.98
C GLU A 15 -18.96 -12.70 -10.87
N PRO A 16 -17.62 -12.82 -11.00
CA PRO A 16 -16.74 -12.12 -10.09
C PRO A 16 -16.94 -10.63 -10.35
N GLU A 17 -17.75 -9.99 -9.51
CA GLU A 17 -17.80 -8.53 -9.35
C GLU A 17 -16.35 -8.02 -9.33
N PRO A 18 -15.93 -7.20 -10.33
CA PRO A 18 -14.54 -6.72 -10.41
C PRO A 18 -14.13 -5.89 -9.18
N GLU A 19 -15.09 -5.47 -8.35
CA GLU A 19 -14.86 -4.74 -7.11
C GLU A 19 -14.28 -5.60 -5.97
N ARG A 20 -14.44 -6.94 -5.98
CA ARG A 20 -13.99 -7.82 -4.87
C ARG A 20 -12.47 -8.09 -4.83
N ILE A 21 -11.73 -7.67 -5.86
CA ILE A 21 -10.27 -7.91 -5.94
C ILE A 21 -9.49 -6.89 -5.07
N LEU A 22 -10.12 -5.77 -4.69
CA LEU A 22 -9.48 -4.71 -3.90
C LEU A 22 -9.49 -4.93 -2.38
N ASP A 23 -10.09 -6.04 -1.91
CA ASP A 23 -10.18 -6.37 -0.47
C ASP A 23 -8.95 -7.10 0.08
N GLN A 24 -8.05 -7.56 -0.80
CA GLN A 24 -6.78 -8.18 -0.41
C GLN A 24 -5.62 -7.21 -0.62
N MET A 25 -4.69 -7.22 0.32
CA MET A 25 -3.41 -6.55 0.15
C MET A 25 -2.38 -7.57 -0.31
N ASP A 26 -1.58 -7.19 -1.31
CA ASP A 26 -0.41 -7.95 -1.74
C ASP A 26 0.84 -7.16 -1.34
N ILE A 27 1.82 -7.85 -0.76
CA ILE A 27 3.10 -7.28 -0.36
C ILE A 27 4.20 -8.13 -0.97
N SER A 28 5.06 -7.49 -1.75
CA SER A 28 6.29 -8.10 -2.26
C SER A 28 7.52 -7.32 -1.81
N GLU A 29 8.62 -8.04 -1.63
CA GLU A 29 9.90 -7.48 -1.22
C GLU A 29 10.95 -7.74 -2.29
N ASN A 30 11.73 -6.73 -2.64
CA ASN A 30 12.84 -6.83 -3.59
C ASN A 30 14.03 -6.00 -3.07
N SER A 31 15.25 -6.50 -3.22
CA SER A 31 16.45 -5.71 -2.91
C SER A 31 17.08 -5.15 -4.18
N ARG A 32 17.25 -3.82 -4.21
CA ARG A 32 17.90 -3.08 -5.30
C ARG A 32 18.96 -2.16 -4.73
N ASP A 33 20.20 -2.28 -5.20
CA ASP A 33 21.33 -1.41 -4.81
C ASP A 33 21.52 -1.25 -3.29
N GLY A 34 21.35 -2.34 -2.53
CA GLY A 34 21.45 -2.34 -1.07
C GLY A 34 20.27 -1.71 -0.34
N THR A 35 19.24 -1.28 -1.07
CA THR A 35 17.96 -0.77 -0.56
C THR A 35 16.91 -1.87 -0.65
N LEU A 36 16.07 -2.00 0.39
CA LEU A 36 14.91 -2.87 0.33
C LEU A 36 13.72 -2.08 -0.24
N VAL A 37 13.08 -2.61 -1.28
CA VAL A 37 11.84 -2.10 -1.85
C VAL A 37 10.71 -3.01 -1.41
N ILE A 38 9.71 -2.44 -0.74
CA ILE A 38 8.47 -3.10 -0.36
C ILE A 38 7.37 -2.54 -1.25
N SER A 39 6.85 -3.35 -2.17
CA SER A 39 5.74 -2.95 -3.04
C SER A 39 4.43 -3.46 -2.45
N ALA A 40 3.49 -2.55 -2.21
CA ALA A 40 2.16 -2.85 -1.74
C ALA A 40 1.14 -2.63 -2.86
N ALA A 41 0.16 -3.54 -2.97
CA ALA A 41 -0.97 -3.40 -3.87
C ALA A 41 -2.28 -3.75 -3.17
N GLY A 42 -3.39 -3.12 -3.57
CA GLY A 42 -4.68 -3.25 -2.91
C GLY A 42 -4.94 -2.12 -1.91
N ARG A 43 -5.87 -2.31 -0.97
CA ARG A 43 -6.27 -1.26 -0.03
C ARG A 43 -5.50 -1.39 1.27
N ILE A 44 -5.13 -0.27 1.90
CA ILE A 44 -4.57 -0.25 3.25
C ILE A 44 -5.60 0.36 4.21
N ASP A 45 -6.38 -0.49 4.88
CA ASP A 45 -7.41 -0.05 5.82
C ASP A 45 -7.42 -0.87 7.13
N SER A 46 -8.49 -0.81 7.91
CA SER A 46 -8.56 -1.53 9.19
C SER A 46 -8.49 -3.05 9.06
N THR A 47 -8.83 -3.63 7.90
CA THR A 47 -8.78 -5.09 7.69
C THR A 47 -7.41 -5.53 7.20
N THR A 48 -6.77 -4.76 6.32
CA THR A 48 -5.51 -5.14 5.68
C THR A 48 -4.26 -4.54 6.32
N ALA A 49 -4.36 -3.40 7.03
CA ALA A 49 -3.18 -2.71 7.57
C ALA A 49 -2.32 -3.59 8.49
N GLY A 50 -2.91 -4.60 9.13
CA GLY A 50 -2.20 -5.57 9.96
C GLY A 50 -1.12 -6.36 9.20
N GLU A 51 -1.32 -6.63 7.91
CA GLU A 51 -0.33 -7.35 7.09
C GLU A 51 0.91 -6.47 6.83
N LEU A 52 0.72 -5.17 6.57
CA LEU A 52 1.83 -4.22 6.45
C LEU A 52 2.49 -3.95 7.81
N GLU A 53 1.71 -3.91 8.90
CA GLU A 53 2.21 -3.77 10.28
C GLU A 53 3.09 -4.95 10.72
N ALA A 54 2.81 -6.15 10.20
CA ALA A 54 3.62 -7.34 10.49
C ALA A 54 5.00 -7.29 9.83
N VAL A 55 5.14 -6.61 8.68
CA VAL A 55 6.37 -6.63 7.88
C VAL A 55 7.19 -5.36 8.06
N LEU A 56 6.58 -4.18 7.86
CA LEU A 56 7.30 -2.91 7.74
C LEU A 56 8.20 -2.58 8.95
N PRO A 57 7.75 -2.72 10.23
CA PRO A 57 8.56 -2.36 11.39
C PRO A 57 9.79 -3.27 11.58
N ALA A 58 9.76 -4.52 11.10
CA ALA A 58 10.93 -5.39 11.11
C ALA A 58 11.91 -4.95 10.02
N ARG A 59 11.42 -4.74 8.80
CA ARG A 59 12.26 -4.36 7.66
C ARG A 59 13.01 -3.05 7.83
N VAL A 60 12.37 -2.03 8.38
CA VAL A 60 13.05 -0.75 8.67
C VAL A 60 14.12 -0.85 9.75
N ARG A 61 14.08 -1.88 10.61
CA ARG A 61 15.13 -2.15 11.60
C ARG A 61 16.26 -2.96 11.02
N ASP A 62 15.95 -3.90 10.13
CA ASP A 62 16.94 -4.83 9.57
C ASP A 62 17.70 -4.25 8.37
N HIS A 63 17.14 -3.24 7.69
CA HIS A 63 17.72 -2.61 6.51
C HIS A 63 17.99 -1.11 6.73
N GLY A 64 19.19 -0.65 6.37
CA GLY A 64 19.61 0.75 6.49
C GLY A 64 18.81 1.73 5.62
N ALA A 65 18.21 1.23 4.55
CA ALA A 65 17.35 1.98 3.65
C ALA A 65 16.18 1.11 3.15
N VAL A 66 14.96 1.65 3.27
CA VAL A 66 13.72 1.01 2.81
C VAL A 66 12.92 2.01 1.97
N VAL A 67 12.43 1.53 0.83
CA VAL A 67 11.46 2.22 -0.02
C VAL A 67 10.14 1.47 0.07
N VAL A 68 9.05 2.18 0.33
CA VAL A 68 7.69 1.64 0.26
C VAL A 68 7.03 2.18 -0.99
N ASP A 69 6.75 1.31 -1.95
CA ASP A 69 6.04 1.64 -3.18
C ASP A 69 4.55 1.39 -3.00
N LEU A 70 3.78 2.48 -3.08
CA LEU A 70 2.33 2.52 -2.95
C LEU A 70 1.63 2.67 -4.31
N SER A 71 2.33 2.45 -5.43
CA SER A 71 1.76 2.57 -6.78
C SER A 71 0.54 1.67 -7.02
N GLY A 72 0.50 0.51 -6.35
CA GLY A 72 -0.65 -0.40 -6.36
C GLY A 72 -1.73 -0.10 -5.32
N VAL A 73 -1.58 0.98 -4.53
CA VAL A 73 -2.48 1.30 -3.41
C VAL A 73 -3.40 2.48 -3.76
N PRO A 74 -4.64 2.23 -4.19
CA PRO A 74 -5.58 3.30 -4.51
C PRO A 74 -6.16 3.99 -3.27
N TYR A 75 -6.06 3.38 -2.08
CA TYR A 75 -6.73 3.86 -0.88
C TYR A 75 -5.95 3.58 0.40
N VAL A 76 -5.92 4.57 1.30
CA VAL A 76 -5.40 4.46 2.66
C VAL A 76 -6.40 5.01 3.67
N SER A 77 -6.60 4.32 4.79
CA SER A 77 -7.36 4.83 5.94
C SER A 77 -6.43 5.26 7.09
N SER A 78 -7.00 5.76 8.19
CA SER A 78 -6.23 6.10 9.39
C SER A 78 -5.42 4.93 9.96
N ALA A 79 -5.88 3.68 9.76
CA ALA A 79 -5.14 2.48 10.15
C ALA A 79 -3.85 2.34 9.34
N GLY A 80 -3.92 2.51 8.01
CA GLY A 80 -2.74 2.49 7.14
C GLY A 80 -1.74 3.61 7.44
N LEU A 81 -2.24 4.83 7.67
CA LEU A 81 -1.39 5.95 8.09
C LEU A 81 -0.66 5.65 9.40
N ARG A 82 -1.34 5.05 10.39
CA ARG A 82 -0.71 4.64 11.66
C ARG A 82 0.44 3.66 11.42
N VAL A 83 0.25 2.67 10.55
CA VAL A 83 1.29 1.67 10.23
C VAL A 83 2.51 2.33 9.57
N LEU A 84 2.30 3.21 8.59
CA LEU A 84 3.38 3.96 7.97
C LEU A 84 4.14 4.82 9.00
N LEU A 85 3.42 5.44 9.94
CA LEU A 85 4.03 6.23 11.01
C LEU A 85 4.87 5.39 11.96
N ILE A 86 4.44 4.17 12.29
CA ILE A 86 5.22 3.21 13.08
C ILE A 86 6.51 2.85 12.33
N GLY A 87 6.42 2.58 11.03
CA GLY A 87 7.57 2.34 10.16
C GLY A 87 8.57 3.51 10.16
N ALA A 88 8.09 4.74 9.94
CA ALA A 88 8.94 5.93 9.96
C ALA A 88 9.64 6.15 11.31
N LYS A 89 8.91 5.95 12.41
CA LYS A 89 9.49 6.02 13.76
C LYS A 89 10.55 4.94 13.98
N GLY A 90 10.29 3.71 13.52
CA GLY A 90 11.23 2.60 13.58
C GLY A 90 12.52 2.88 12.81
N ALA A 91 12.40 3.34 11.57
CA ALA A 91 13.55 3.74 10.75
C ALA A 91 14.37 4.83 11.44
N LYS A 92 13.71 5.90 11.90
CA LYS A 92 14.36 7.01 12.61
C LYS A 92 15.09 6.54 13.87
N ALA A 93 14.47 5.66 14.66
CA ALA A 93 15.08 5.13 15.88
C ALA A 93 16.32 4.27 15.60
N ALA A 94 16.35 3.56 14.47
CA ALA A 94 17.51 2.79 14.02
C ALA A 94 18.57 3.66 13.30
N GLY A 95 18.30 4.94 13.03
CA GLY A 95 19.16 5.78 12.19
C GLY A 95 19.11 5.41 10.70
N HIS A 96 18.06 4.69 10.30
CA HIS A 96 17.82 4.22 8.94
C HIS A 96 16.89 5.15 8.18
N ARG A 97 16.78 4.94 6.87
CA ARG A 97 15.98 5.78 5.97
C ARG A 97 14.75 5.04 5.48
N LEU A 98 13.63 5.74 5.45
CA LEU A 98 12.37 5.27 4.88
C LEU A 98 11.86 6.32 3.89
N VAL A 99 11.61 5.89 2.65
CA VAL A 99 11.06 6.73 1.58
C VAL A 99 9.78 6.10 1.05
N ILE A 100 8.77 6.90 0.73
CA ILE A 100 7.52 6.45 0.12
C ILE A 100 7.51 6.85 -1.35
N THR A 101 6.98 5.99 -2.22
CA THR A 101 6.85 6.25 -3.67
C THR A 101 5.49 5.82 -4.19
N GLY A 102 5.16 6.21 -5.43
CA GLY A 102 3.95 5.72 -6.09
C GLY A 102 2.65 6.19 -5.45
N VAL A 103 2.66 7.28 -4.69
CA VAL A 103 1.46 7.75 -3.97
C VAL A 103 0.41 8.25 -4.97
N ALA A 104 -0.68 7.51 -5.12
CA ALA A 104 -1.81 7.90 -5.95
C ALA A 104 -2.41 9.25 -5.50
N PRO A 105 -3.02 10.06 -6.39
CA PRO A 105 -3.53 11.39 -6.04
C PRO A 105 -4.48 11.41 -4.84
N ALA A 106 -5.38 10.43 -4.72
CA ALA A 106 -6.30 10.32 -3.59
C ALA A 106 -5.57 10.05 -2.27
N VAL A 107 -4.54 9.19 -2.29
CA VAL A 107 -3.69 8.92 -1.11
C VAL A 107 -2.84 10.14 -0.76
N ARG A 108 -2.36 10.87 -1.77
CA ARG A 108 -1.58 12.10 -1.58
C ARG A 108 -2.41 13.19 -0.90
N GLU A 109 -3.66 13.38 -1.30
CA GLU A 109 -4.58 14.31 -0.65
C GLU A 109 -4.78 13.95 0.84
N VAL A 110 -4.97 12.67 1.14
CA VAL A 110 -5.04 12.19 2.54
C VAL A 110 -3.75 12.49 3.31
N PHE A 111 -2.58 12.33 2.70
CA PHE A 111 -1.30 12.67 3.33
C PHE A 111 -1.15 14.18 3.57
N ASP A 112 -1.58 15.00 2.62
CA ASP A 112 -1.48 16.46 2.72
C ASP A 112 -2.43 17.00 3.81
N ILE A 113 -3.69 16.55 3.82
CA ILE A 113 -4.69 16.94 4.82
C ILE A 113 -4.26 16.49 6.23
N SER A 114 -3.72 15.29 6.37
CA SER A 114 -3.23 14.76 7.65
C SER A 114 -1.88 15.32 8.08
N GLY A 115 -1.18 16.07 7.21
CA GLY A 115 0.16 16.60 7.46
C GLY A 115 1.28 15.56 7.33
N PHE A 116 0.99 14.36 6.84
CA PHE A 116 1.93 13.26 6.65
C PHE A 116 2.98 13.54 5.58
N SER A 117 2.67 14.37 4.58
CA SER A 117 3.63 14.78 3.56
C SER A 117 4.85 15.52 4.10
N LYS A 118 4.81 15.99 5.36
CA LYS A 118 5.96 16.59 6.06
C LYS A 118 6.78 15.59 6.87
N ILE A 119 6.24 14.40 7.10
CA ILE A 119 6.84 13.34 7.92
C ILE A 119 7.65 12.39 7.04
N PHE A 120 7.14 12.10 5.85
CA PHE A 120 7.74 11.16 4.90
C PHE A 120 8.50 11.91 3.80
N ALA A 121 9.66 11.37 3.42
CA ALA A 121 10.21 11.64 2.11
C ALA A 121 9.33 10.90 1.09
N ILE A 122 8.76 11.64 0.13
CA ILE A 122 7.88 11.09 -0.90
C ILE A 122 8.47 11.42 -2.25
N GLU A 123 8.88 10.39 -2.98
CA GLU A 123 9.43 10.51 -4.33
C GLU A 123 8.42 9.99 -5.37
N ALA A 124 8.65 10.32 -6.64
CA ALA A 124 7.73 9.97 -7.73
C ALA A 124 7.64 8.46 -7.95
N ASP A 125 8.78 7.79 -7.97
CA ASP A 125 8.92 6.36 -8.25
C ASP A 125 10.10 5.75 -7.47
N VAL A 126 10.22 4.42 -7.56
CA VAL A 126 11.25 3.64 -6.85
C VAL A 126 12.67 4.05 -7.24
N ASP A 127 12.90 4.37 -8.52
CA ASP A 127 14.24 4.73 -8.99
C ASP A 127 14.66 6.10 -8.43
N ALA A 128 13.75 7.08 -8.40
CA ALA A 128 13.98 8.39 -7.76
C ALA A 128 14.22 8.25 -6.24
N ALA A 129 13.48 7.36 -5.57
CA ALA A 129 13.71 7.10 -4.15
C ALA A 129 15.08 6.49 -3.87
N ILE A 130 15.49 5.48 -4.64
CA ILE A 130 16.83 4.90 -4.52
C ILE A 130 17.90 5.96 -4.78
N ALA A 131 17.71 6.83 -5.78
CA ALA A 131 18.65 7.92 -6.07
C ALA A 131 18.76 8.94 -4.92
N SER A 132 17.66 9.24 -4.20
CA SER A 132 17.66 10.14 -3.03
C SER A 132 18.38 9.57 -1.80
N LEU A 133 18.58 8.26 -1.76
CA LEU A 133 19.25 7.53 -0.67
C LEU A 133 20.77 7.41 -0.88
N GLY A 134 21.26 7.72 -2.08
CA GLY A 134 22.67 7.69 -2.48
C GLY A 134 23.49 8.87 -1.99
#